data_AF-A0A0F7U4S2-F1
#
_entry.id   AF-A0A0F7U4S2-F1
#
_cell.length_a   1.000
_cell.length_b   1.000
_cell.length_c   1.000
_cell.angle_alpha   90.00
_cell.angle_beta   90.00
_cell.angle_gamma   90.00
#
_symmetry.space_group_name_H-M   'P 1'
#
loop_
_entity.id
_entity.type
_entity.pdbx_description
1 polymer ?
#
loop_
_entity_poly.entity_id
_entity_poly.type
_entity_poly.pdbx_seq_one_letter_code
_entity_poly.pdbx_strand_id
1 'polypeptide(L)'
;MYRLLFLVVALCLYARLTVAASTSGEIANSLNELAQRGFATKNLVLEINSTADAGPVWAIYTEMDTMVAVVLTDVKFMTNTAIITDQAEEQNVYEGYSNFVQSLLELMDAFSSCAAQLKSIDQNTKTKVPSEIRILQSAVDAYFYNIIGLFPANSSYNSQANIQKAQVDTHCFQAVWAFDLDYNNGNQATYQRGDNNSLRFRRMKRGS
;
A
#
# COMPACT_ATOMS: atom_id res chain seq x y z
N MET A 1 10.58 51.94 -10.85
CA MET A 1 9.79 50.73 -10.49
C MET A 1 10.08 49.52 -11.39
N TYR A 2 10.19 49.66 -12.73
CA TYR A 2 10.50 48.53 -13.63
C TYR A 2 11.87 47.85 -13.43
N ARG A 3 12.90 48.58 -12.96
CA ARG A 3 14.24 48.01 -12.72
C ARG A 3 14.34 47.09 -11.50
N LEU A 4 13.44 47.25 -10.52
CA LEU A 4 13.39 46.42 -9.30
C LEU A 4 12.66 45.10 -9.57
N LEU A 5 11.61 45.13 -10.40
CA LEU A 5 10.87 43.94 -10.85
C LEU A 5 11.76 42.98 -11.67
N PHE A 6 12.60 43.50 -12.56
CA PHE A 6 13.54 42.67 -13.32
C PHE A 6 14.60 41.99 -12.45
N LEU A 7 15.00 42.63 -11.35
CA LEU A 7 16.02 42.09 -10.44
C LEU A 7 15.45 40.96 -9.56
N VAL A 8 14.18 41.04 -9.17
CA VAL A 8 13.46 39.97 -8.47
C VAL A 8 13.21 38.77 -9.40
N VAL A 9 12.81 38.99 -10.65
CA VAL A 9 12.63 37.91 -11.64
C VAL A 9 13.97 37.25 -11.99
N ALA A 10 15.05 38.01 -12.10
CA ALA A 10 16.39 37.47 -12.32
C ALA A 10 16.91 36.68 -11.10
N LEU A 11 16.65 37.13 -9.87
CA LEU A 11 16.98 36.38 -8.65
C LEU A 11 16.19 35.07 -8.52
N CYS A 12 14.92 35.05 -8.94
CA CYS A 12 14.11 33.82 -8.97
C CYS A 12 14.57 32.83 -10.07
N LEU A 13 15.18 33.30 -11.16
CA LEU A 13 15.77 32.45 -12.20
C LEU A 13 17.17 31.91 -11.82
N TYR A 14 17.89 32.60 -10.92
CA TYR A 14 19.19 32.18 -10.41
C TYR A 14 19.13 31.38 -9.10
N ALA A 15 18.08 31.57 -8.31
CA ALA A 15 17.70 30.63 -7.28
C ALA A 15 17.17 29.39 -8.00
N ARG A 16 18.08 28.50 -8.40
CA ARG A 16 17.73 27.10 -8.58
C ARG A 16 16.95 26.72 -7.32
N LEU A 17 15.64 26.57 -7.45
CA LEU A 17 14.85 25.81 -6.49
C LEU A 17 15.48 24.42 -6.52
N THR A 18 16.49 24.21 -5.68
CA THR A 18 16.95 22.87 -5.32
C THR A 18 15.78 22.27 -4.58
N VAL A 19 14.90 21.62 -5.33
CA VAL A 19 13.94 20.69 -4.75
C VAL A 19 14.81 19.65 -4.04
N ALA A 20 14.59 19.50 -2.73
CA ALA A 20 15.38 18.57 -1.93
C ALA A 20 15.30 17.17 -2.55
N ALA A 21 16.44 16.52 -2.65
CA ALA A 21 16.58 15.13 -3.09
C ALA A 21 16.96 14.31 -1.87
N SER A 22 16.21 13.25 -1.59
CA SER A 22 16.55 12.32 -0.50
C SER A 22 17.77 11.48 -0.86
N THR A 23 18.64 11.26 0.13
CA THR A 23 19.77 10.32 0.01
C THR A 23 19.30 8.87 0.18
N SER A 24 20.07 7.91 -0.34
CA SER A 24 19.81 6.47 -0.20
C SER A 24 19.65 6.04 1.28
N GLY A 25 20.46 6.62 2.17
CA GLY A 25 20.38 6.36 3.61
C GLY A 25 19.10 6.89 4.26
N GLU A 26 18.66 8.10 3.90
CA GLU A 26 17.40 8.66 4.40
C GLU A 26 16.20 7.85 3.94
N ILE A 27 16.20 7.40 2.67
CA ILE A 27 15.15 6.54 2.12
C ILE A 27 15.10 5.21 2.87
N ALA A 28 16.24 4.54 3.02
CA ALA A 28 16.31 3.25 3.73
C ALA A 28 15.84 3.38 5.20
N ASN A 29 16.22 4.46 5.88
CA ASN A 29 15.78 4.71 7.26
C ASN A 29 14.28 4.93 7.34
N SER A 30 13.71 5.79 6.48
CA SER A 30 12.27 6.04 6.48
C SER A 30 11.47 4.75 6.20
N LEU A 31 11.92 3.94 5.25
CA LEU A 31 11.31 2.64 4.95
C LEU A 31 11.35 1.70 6.16
N ASN A 32 12.46 1.65 6.90
CA ASN A 32 12.55 0.84 8.12
C ASN A 32 11.68 1.38 9.27
N GLU A 33 11.56 2.69 9.43
CA GLU A 33 10.65 3.31 10.41
C GLU A 33 9.18 3.01 10.07
N LEU A 34 8.82 3.12 8.78
CA LEU A 34 7.50 2.73 8.27
C LEU A 34 7.24 1.24 8.49
N ALA A 35 8.25 0.38 8.29
CA ALA A 35 8.14 -1.05 8.56
C ALA A 35 7.82 -1.32 10.03
N GLN A 36 8.53 -0.67 10.95
CA GLN A 36 8.29 -0.79 12.40
C GLN A 36 6.87 -0.36 12.76
N ARG A 37 6.39 0.75 12.19
CA ARG A 37 5.01 1.21 12.37
C ARG A 37 3.98 0.23 11.81
N GLY A 38 4.23 -0.35 10.64
CA GLY A 38 3.39 -1.39 10.06
C GLY A 38 3.25 -2.60 10.97
N PHE A 39 4.37 -3.10 11.51
CA PHE A 39 4.36 -4.21 12.48
C PHE A 39 3.68 -3.85 13.80
N ALA A 40 3.87 -2.63 14.31
CA ALA A 40 3.18 -2.17 15.52
C ALA A 40 1.67 -2.09 15.31
N THR A 41 1.24 -1.53 14.17
CA THR A 41 -0.18 -1.44 13.80
C THR A 41 -0.80 -2.82 13.64
N LYS A 42 -0.07 -3.77 13.04
CA LYS A 42 -0.49 -5.17 12.95
C LYS A 42 -0.76 -5.75 14.33
N ASN A 43 0.14 -5.52 15.29
CA ASN A 43 -0.03 -6.02 16.65
C ASN A 43 -1.28 -5.42 17.32
N LEU A 44 -1.58 -4.13 17.10
CA LEU A 44 -2.82 -3.51 17.59
C LEU A 44 -4.07 -4.19 16.99
N VAL A 45 -4.07 -4.47 15.68
CA VAL A 45 -5.17 -5.17 15.01
C VAL A 45 -5.41 -6.55 15.64
N LEU A 46 -4.33 -7.31 15.85
CA LEU A 46 -4.40 -8.64 16.46
C LEU A 46 -4.85 -8.58 17.93
N GLU A 47 -4.40 -7.57 18.68
CA GLU A 47 -4.79 -7.36 20.08
C GLU A 47 -6.29 -7.10 20.21
N ILE A 48 -6.84 -6.17 19.41
CA ILE A 48 -8.28 -5.89 19.36
C ILE A 48 -9.07 -7.16 19.02
N ASN A 49 -8.58 -7.95 18.07
CA ASN A 49 -9.24 -9.21 17.71
C ASN A 49 -9.24 -10.22 18.86
N SER A 50 -8.17 -10.27 19.66
CA SER A 50 -8.03 -11.21 20.78
C SER A 50 -8.80 -10.80 22.05
N THR A 51 -8.98 -9.50 22.29
CA THR A 51 -9.56 -8.94 23.51
C THR A 51 -11.03 -8.58 23.35
N ALA A 52 -11.48 -8.40 22.10
CA ALA A 52 -12.74 -7.77 21.74
C ALA A 52 -12.91 -6.34 22.32
N ASP A 53 -11.81 -5.72 22.77
CA ASP A 53 -11.84 -4.34 23.24
C ASP A 53 -11.80 -3.39 22.04
N ALA A 54 -12.87 -2.61 21.89
CA ALA A 54 -12.99 -1.59 20.86
C ALA A 54 -12.23 -0.29 21.20
N GLY A 55 -11.83 -0.12 22.46
CA GLY A 55 -11.11 1.04 22.98
C GLY A 55 -9.88 1.47 22.15
N PRO A 56 -9.07 0.56 21.58
CA PRO A 56 -7.88 0.92 20.81
C PRO A 56 -8.12 1.11 19.31
N VAL A 57 -9.34 0.95 18.77
CA VAL A 57 -9.58 0.99 17.32
C VAL A 57 -9.19 2.33 16.69
N TRP A 58 -9.35 3.44 17.42
CA TRP A 58 -8.92 4.76 16.96
C TRP A 58 -7.40 4.83 16.74
N ALA A 59 -6.61 4.08 17.50
CA ALA A 59 -5.15 4.07 17.38
C ALA A 59 -4.71 3.42 16.05
N ILE A 60 -5.47 2.44 15.54
CA ILE A 60 -5.25 1.90 14.19
C ILE A 60 -5.34 3.02 13.16
N TYR A 61 -6.40 3.83 13.21
CA TYR A 61 -6.59 4.92 12.25
C TYR A 61 -5.46 5.94 12.34
N THR A 62 -5.08 6.34 13.56
CA THR A 62 -3.98 7.28 13.77
C THR A 62 -2.66 6.77 13.22
N GLU A 63 -2.32 5.49 13.40
CA GLU A 63 -1.08 4.94 12.85
C GLU A 63 -1.13 4.84 11.31
N MET A 64 -2.28 4.46 10.73
CA MET A 64 -2.45 4.44 9.27
C MET A 64 -2.35 5.84 8.64
N ASP A 65 -3.00 6.84 9.24
CA ASP A 65 -2.89 8.24 8.85
C ASP A 65 -1.45 8.75 8.96
N THR A 66 -0.74 8.34 10.02
CA THR A 66 0.67 8.70 10.21
C THR A 66 1.56 8.07 9.14
N MET A 67 1.35 6.79 8.82
CA MET A 67 2.06 6.13 7.71
C MET A 67 1.81 6.86 6.40
N VAL A 68 0.55 7.20 6.09
CA VAL A 68 0.18 7.98 4.89
C VAL A 68 0.91 9.33 4.88
N ALA A 69 0.92 10.06 5.98
CA ALA A 69 1.56 11.37 6.08
C ALA A 69 3.07 11.31 5.84
N VAL A 70 3.75 10.31 6.43
CA VAL A 70 5.19 10.07 6.22
C VAL A 70 5.45 9.73 4.76
N VAL A 71 4.73 8.76 4.20
CA VAL A 71 4.86 8.33 2.81
C VAL A 71 4.67 9.50 1.83
N LEU A 72 3.63 10.31 2.00
CA LEU A 72 3.38 11.49 1.14
C LEU A 72 4.42 12.59 1.32
N THR A 73 5.05 12.66 2.49
CA THR A 73 6.16 13.58 2.75
C THR A 73 7.41 13.12 2.01
N ASP A 74 7.74 11.83 2.09
CA ASP A 74 8.90 11.26 1.40
C ASP A 74 8.78 11.40 -0.13
N VAL A 75 7.60 11.12 -0.69
CA VAL A 75 7.35 11.29 -2.14
C VAL A 75 7.67 12.72 -2.62
N LYS A 76 7.42 13.75 -1.81
CA LYS A 76 7.76 15.15 -2.16
C LYS A 76 9.27 15.40 -2.22
N PHE A 77 10.06 14.64 -1.46
CA PHE A 77 11.52 14.76 -1.42
C PHE A 77 12.23 13.81 -2.40
N MET A 78 11.53 12.80 -2.92
CA MET A 78 12.09 11.85 -3.88
C MET A 78 12.03 12.30 -5.33
N THR A 79 11.25 13.33 -5.67
CA THR A 79 10.94 13.68 -7.07
C THR A 79 12.16 14.10 -7.89
N ASN A 80 13.27 14.45 -7.23
CA ASN A 80 14.55 14.81 -7.87
C ASN A 80 15.71 13.92 -7.43
N THR A 81 15.44 12.81 -6.74
CA THR A 81 16.47 11.84 -6.38
C THR A 81 16.93 11.10 -7.64
N ALA A 82 18.24 11.05 -7.86
CA ALA A 82 18.83 10.38 -9.01
C ALA A 82 18.79 8.86 -8.85
N ILE A 83 18.89 8.14 -9.97
CA ILE A 83 19.09 6.68 -9.98
C ILE A 83 20.33 6.36 -9.15
N ILE A 84 20.19 5.37 -8.27
CA ILE A 84 21.26 4.88 -7.41
C ILE A 84 22.25 4.12 -8.28
N THR A 85 23.51 4.53 -8.27
CA THR A 85 24.58 3.91 -9.07
C THR A 85 25.54 3.07 -8.25
N ASP A 86 25.54 3.26 -6.93
CA ASP A 86 26.35 2.47 -6.01
C ASP A 86 25.59 1.23 -5.56
N GLN A 87 26.21 0.06 -5.72
CA GLN A 87 25.57 -1.21 -5.45
C GLN A 87 25.24 -1.42 -3.96
N ALA A 88 26.07 -0.90 -3.05
CA ALA A 88 25.80 -1.02 -1.61
C ALA A 88 24.62 -0.13 -1.20
N GLU A 89 24.49 1.05 -1.81
CA GLU A 89 23.32 1.91 -1.64
C GLU A 89 22.05 1.27 -2.21
N GLU A 90 22.12 0.65 -3.40
CA GLU A 90 20.99 -0.10 -3.97
C GLU A 90 20.51 -1.19 -3.01
N GLN A 91 21.44 -1.98 -2.48
CA GLN A 91 21.13 -3.03 -1.52
C GLN A 91 20.46 -2.46 -0.27
N ASN A 92 21.01 -1.38 0.31
CA ASN A 92 20.48 -0.77 1.52
C ASN A 92 19.04 -0.25 1.33
N VAL A 93 18.77 0.45 0.22
CA VAL A 93 17.41 0.93 -0.09
C VAL A 93 16.47 -0.25 -0.34
N TYR A 94 16.93 -1.29 -1.04
CA TYR A 94 16.12 -2.48 -1.30
C TYR A 94 15.78 -3.25 -0.01
N GLU A 95 16.72 -3.39 0.92
CA GLU A 95 16.46 -4.02 2.22
C GLU A 95 15.40 -3.26 3.02
N GLY A 96 15.51 -1.92 3.10
CA GLY A 96 14.48 -1.08 3.70
C GLY A 96 13.13 -1.25 3.01
N TYR A 97 13.11 -1.22 1.67
CA TYR A 97 11.90 -1.41 0.86
C TYR A 97 11.23 -2.76 1.16
N SER A 98 12.01 -3.84 1.17
CA SER A 98 11.53 -5.20 1.44
C SER A 98 10.99 -5.33 2.87
N ASN A 99 11.60 -4.66 3.87
CA ASN A 99 11.09 -4.64 5.23
C ASN A 99 9.74 -3.94 5.31
N PHE A 100 9.58 -2.80 4.63
CA PHE A 100 8.31 -2.08 4.62
C PHE A 100 7.22 -2.89 3.90
N VAL A 101 7.53 -3.47 2.74
CA VAL A 101 6.65 -4.42 2.05
C VAL A 101 6.20 -5.52 3.00
N GLN A 102 7.12 -6.21 3.67
CA GLN A 102 6.78 -7.30 4.58
C GLN A 102 5.82 -6.84 5.68
N SER A 103 6.05 -5.67 6.25
CA SER A 103 5.15 -5.10 7.27
C SER A 103 3.74 -4.84 6.74
N LEU A 104 3.61 -4.39 5.49
CA LEU A 104 2.32 -4.14 4.85
C LEU A 104 1.59 -5.44 4.55
N LEU A 105 2.29 -6.45 4.03
CA LEU A 105 1.71 -7.78 3.79
C LEU A 105 1.11 -8.34 5.08
N GLU A 106 1.88 -8.34 6.16
CA GLU A 106 1.41 -8.87 7.45
C GLU A 106 0.30 -8.01 8.07
N LEU A 107 0.35 -6.68 7.92
CA LEU A 107 -0.73 -5.80 8.38
C LEU A 107 -2.04 -6.06 7.62
N MET A 108 -1.98 -6.19 6.29
CA MET A 108 -3.15 -6.50 5.46
C MET A 108 -3.70 -7.89 5.77
N ASP A 109 -2.84 -8.88 6.00
CA ASP A 109 -3.25 -10.22 6.43
C ASP A 109 -3.94 -10.20 7.80
N ALA A 110 -3.45 -9.38 8.73
CA ALA A 110 -4.10 -9.17 10.03
C ALA A 110 -5.48 -8.53 9.87
N PHE A 111 -5.63 -7.49 9.04
CA PHE A 111 -6.93 -6.90 8.75
C PHE A 111 -7.90 -7.90 8.13
N SER A 112 -7.45 -8.68 7.15
CA SER A 112 -8.26 -9.70 6.50
C SER A 112 -8.73 -10.76 7.50
N SER A 113 -7.81 -11.28 8.31
CA SER A 113 -8.09 -12.32 9.30
C SER A 113 -8.99 -11.84 10.44
N CYS A 114 -8.90 -10.55 10.81
CA CYS A 114 -9.67 -9.95 11.90
C CYS A 114 -10.96 -9.25 11.42
N ALA A 115 -11.26 -9.28 10.12
CA ALA A 115 -12.35 -8.50 9.54
C ALA A 115 -13.71 -8.78 10.20
N ALA A 116 -13.99 -10.03 10.56
CA ALA A 116 -15.25 -10.40 11.21
C ALA A 116 -15.44 -9.71 12.57
N GLN A 117 -14.39 -9.70 13.40
CA GLN A 117 -14.40 -9.06 14.71
C GLN A 117 -14.40 -7.53 14.57
N LEU A 118 -13.59 -6.98 13.67
CA LEU A 118 -13.56 -5.53 13.43
C LEU A 118 -14.92 -5.00 12.94
N LYS A 119 -15.64 -5.78 12.11
CA LYS A 119 -17.00 -5.46 11.68
C LYS A 119 -18.03 -5.49 12.81
N SER A 120 -17.81 -6.32 13.84
CA SER A 120 -18.77 -6.48 14.95
C SER A 120 -18.63 -5.41 16.03
N ILE A 121 -17.53 -4.65 16.03
CA ILE A 121 -17.28 -3.56 16.98
C ILE A 121 -18.35 -2.48 16.86
N ASP A 122 -18.39 -1.80 15.71
CA ASP A 122 -19.41 -0.80 15.40
C ASP A 122 -19.53 -0.56 13.87
N GLN A 123 -20.60 0.13 13.49
CA GLN A 123 -20.90 0.45 12.10
C GLN A 123 -19.83 1.36 11.45
N ASN A 124 -19.17 2.21 12.24
CA ASN A 124 -18.12 3.10 11.76
C ASN A 124 -16.86 2.31 11.40
N THR A 125 -16.49 1.31 12.19
CA THR A 125 -15.33 0.46 11.98
C THR A 125 -15.48 -0.38 10.72
N LYS A 126 -16.70 -0.89 10.46
CA LYS A 126 -17.05 -1.62 9.23
C LYS A 126 -16.72 -0.83 7.96
N THR A 127 -16.94 0.48 7.94
CA THR A 127 -16.73 1.31 6.75
C THR A 127 -15.38 2.02 6.75
N LYS A 128 -14.88 2.40 7.92
CA LYS A 128 -13.65 3.20 8.06
C LYS A 128 -12.39 2.37 7.80
N VAL A 129 -12.28 1.15 8.34
CA VAL A 129 -11.08 0.32 8.12
C VAL A 129 -10.80 0.09 6.62
N PRO A 130 -11.77 -0.34 5.79
CA PRO A 130 -11.55 -0.47 4.34
C PRO A 130 -11.23 0.85 3.64
N SER A 131 -11.74 1.98 4.14
CA SER A 131 -11.40 3.31 3.62
C SER A 131 -9.93 3.65 3.90
N GLU A 132 -9.47 3.47 5.14
CA GLU A 132 -8.08 3.73 5.51
C GLU A 132 -7.11 2.82 4.74
N ILE A 133 -7.47 1.54 4.53
CA ILE A 133 -6.64 0.63 3.72
C ILE A 133 -6.47 1.16 2.29
N ARG A 134 -7.54 1.65 1.67
CA ARG A 134 -7.48 2.22 0.31
C ARG A 134 -6.65 3.51 0.25
N ILE A 135 -6.73 4.35 1.28
CA ILE A 135 -5.92 5.58 1.38
C ILE A 135 -4.44 5.22 1.52
N LEU A 136 -4.11 4.29 2.42
CA LEU A 136 -2.75 3.79 2.60
C LEU A 136 -2.21 3.17 1.32
N GLN A 137 -2.97 2.30 0.66
CA GLN A 137 -2.60 1.70 -0.62
C GLN A 137 -2.24 2.76 -1.65
N SER A 138 -3.09 3.78 -1.80
CA SER A 138 -2.87 4.85 -2.80
C SER A 138 -1.59 5.64 -2.52
N ALA A 139 -1.28 5.92 -1.25
CA ALA A 139 -0.06 6.61 -0.87
C ALA A 139 1.19 5.74 -1.09
N VAL A 140 1.12 4.48 -0.65
CA VAL A 140 2.21 3.50 -0.81
C VAL A 140 2.49 3.23 -2.28
N ASP A 141 1.47 3.15 -3.14
CA ASP A 141 1.62 2.95 -4.58
C ASP A 141 2.47 4.06 -5.21
N ALA A 142 2.18 5.31 -4.88
CA ALA A 142 2.94 6.45 -5.36
C ALA A 142 4.39 6.38 -4.86
N TYR A 143 4.60 5.97 -3.61
CA TYR A 143 5.94 5.88 -3.03
C TYR A 143 6.78 4.76 -3.63
N PHE A 144 6.21 3.57 -3.75
CA PHE A 144 6.86 2.43 -4.39
C PHE A 144 7.20 2.73 -5.85
N TYR A 145 6.33 3.42 -6.59
CA TYR A 145 6.67 3.85 -7.95
C TYR A 145 7.92 4.74 -7.99
N ASN A 146 8.04 5.69 -7.06
CA ASN A 146 9.22 6.57 -6.97
C ASN A 146 10.47 5.78 -6.57
N ILE A 147 10.40 4.89 -5.57
CA ILE A 147 11.54 4.08 -5.11
C ILE A 147 12.02 3.12 -6.19
N ILE A 148 11.09 2.41 -6.84
CA ILE A 148 11.42 1.50 -7.94
C ILE A 148 12.18 2.23 -9.05
N GLY A 149 11.77 3.47 -9.34
CA GLY A 149 12.44 4.33 -10.32
C GLY A 149 13.87 4.73 -9.97
N LEU A 150 14.29 4.57 -8.70
CA LEU A 150 15.66 4.83 -8.28
C LEU A 150 16.61 3.66 -8.56
N PHE A 151 16.10 2.44 -8.72
CA PHE A 151 16.94 1.29 -9.09
C PHE A 151 17.25 1.32 -10.59
N PRO A 152 18.49 1.02 -11.02
CA PRO A 152 18.81 0.82 -12.42
C PRO A 152 17.86 -0.20 -13.06
N ALA A 153 17.36 0.08 -14.27
CA ALA A 153 16.34 -0.75 -14.92
C ALA A 153 16.80 -2.20 -15.20
N ASN A 154 18.11 -2.43 -15.28
CA ASN A 154 18.74 -3.75 -15.44
C ASN A 154 19.15 -4.39 -14.10
N SER A 155 18.92 -3.73 -12.97
CA SER A 155 19.19 -4.26 -11.63
C SER A 155 18.15 -5.31 -11.26
N SER A 156 18.59 -6.37 -10.56
CA SER A 156 17.67 -7.35 -9.99
C SER A 156 16.71 -6.71 -8.99
N TYR A 157 17.15 -5.68 -8.26
CA TYR A 157 16.34 -4.99 -7.27
C TYR A 157 15.14 -4.28 -7.89
N ASN A 158 15.28 -3.72 -9.09
CA ASN A 158 14.16 -3.12 -9.82
C ASN A 158 13.07 -4.17 -10.10
N SER A 159 13.46 -5.34 -10.63
CA SER A 159 12.51 -6.43 -10.91
C SER A 159 11.85 -7.00 -9.65
N GLN A 160 12.63 -7.22 -8.59
CA GLN A 160 12.14 -7.78 -7.33
C GLN A 160 11.19 -6.81 -6.63
N ALA A 161 11.53 -5.51 -6.61
CA ALA A 161 10.68 -4.49 -6.01
C ALA A 161 9.32 -4.37 -6.72
N ASN A 162 9.28 -4.49 -8.05
CA ASN A 162 8.02 -4.55 -8.81
C ASN A 162 7.16 -5.77 -8.43
N ILE A 163 7.77 -6.94 -8.28
CA ILE A 163 7.06 -8.16 -7.86
C ILE A 163 6.47 -7.97 -6.46
N GLN A 164 7.26 -7.45 -5.53
CA GLN A 164 6.84 -7.17 -4.16
C GLN A 164 5.70 -6.13 -4.11
N LYS A 165 5.75 -5.08 -4.94
CA LYS A 165 4.65 -4.13 -5.06
C LYS A 165 3.34 -4.84 -5.45
N ALA A 166 3.38 -5.71 -6.46
CA ALA A 166 2.19 -6.44 -6.90
C ALA A 166 1.62 -7.37 -5.81
N GLN A 167 2.47 -7.88 -4.91
CA GLN A 167 2.03 -8.62 -3.72
C GLN A 167 1.28 -7.69 -2.76
N VAL A 168 1.82 -6.50 -2.46
CA VAL A 168 1.14 -5.51 -1.61
C VAL A 168 -0.23 -5.14 -2.19
N ASP A 169 -0.31 -4.87 -3.49
CA ASP A 169 -1.58 -4.58 -4.18
C ASP A 169 -2.62 -5.68 -3.97
N THR A 170 -2.18 -6.94 -4.07
CA THR A 170 -3.04 -8.12 -3.88
C THR A 170 -3.52 -8.22 -2.43
N HIS A 171 -2.63 -8.04 -1.45
CA HIS A 171 -2.98 -8.11 -0.03
C HIS A 171 -3.89 -6.96 0.40
N CYS A 172 -3.67 -5.74 -0.09
CA CYS A 172 -4.57 -4.60 0.12
C CYS A 172 -5.98 -4.89 -0.41
N PHE A 173 -6.08 -5.44 -1.62
CA PHE A 173 -7.36 -5.85 -2.19
C PHE A 173 -8.05 -6.92 -1.32
N GLN A 174 -7.33 -7.95 -0.90
CA GLN A 174 -7.86 -9.03 -0.07
C GLN A 174 -8.34 -8.52 1.30
N ALA A 175 -7.58 -7.64 1.94
CA ALA A 175 -7.93 -7.04 3.22
C ALA A 175 -9.22 -6.23 3.12
N VAL A 176 -9.37 -5.40 2.09
CA VAL A 176 -10.63 -4.67 1.83
C VAL A 176 -11.78 -5.62 1.55
N TRP A 177 -11.56 -6.63 0.69
CA TRP A 177 -12.58 -7.60 0.31
C TRP A 177 -13.13 -8.39 1.52
N ALA A 178 -12.30 -8.70 2.51
CA ALA A 178 -12.72 -9.38 3.74
C ALA A 178 -13.80 -8.60 4.53
N PHE A 179 -13.84 -7.27 4.41
CA PHE A 179 -14.88 -6.44 5.01
C PHE A 179 -16.17 -6.41 4.20
N ASP A 180 -16.10 -6.58 2.89
CA ASP A 180 -17.26 -6.64 1.99
C ASP A 180 -17.97 -7.99 2.05
N LEU A 181 -17.27 -9.06 2.47
CA LEU A 181 -17.89 -10.36 2.72
C LEU A 181 -18.87 -10.27 3.89
N ASP A 182 -20.17 -10.38 3.61
CA ASP A 182 -21.16 -10.61 4.66
C ASP A 182 -20.91 -11.98 5.29
N TYR A 183 -20.95 -12.04 6.62
CA TYR A 183 -20.81 -13.28 7.39
C TYR A 183 -22.10 -14.12 7.26
N ASN A 184 -22.42 -14.55 6.04
CA ASN A 184 -23.37 -15.62 5.82
C ASN A 184 -22.64 -16.92 6.13
N ASN A 185 -22.81 -17.40 7.37
CA ASN A 185 -22.45 -18.73 7.87
C ASN A 185 -22.02 -19.73 6.79
N GLY A 186 -20.77 -20.18 6.84
CA GLY A 186 -20.41 -21.61 6.88
C GLY A 186 -21.07 -22.63 5.96
N ASN A 187 -21.75 -22.26 4.88
CA ASN A 187 -22.15 -23.20 3.85
C ASN A 187 -21.02 -23.24 2.84
N GLN A 188 -20.16 -24.22 3.07
CA GLN A 188 -19.31 -24.87 2.07
C GLN A 188 -19.65 -24.41 0.66
N ALA A 189 -18.74 -23.65 0.04
CA ALA A 189 -18.62 -23.66 -1.39
C ALA A 189 -18.23 -25.09 -1.77
N THR A 190 -19.23 -25.97 -1.84
CA THR A 190 -19.12 -27.25 -2.51
C THR A 190 -18.80 -26.87 -3.95
N TYR A 191 -17.52 -26.96 -4.30
CA TYR A 191 -17.12 -27.06 -5.69
C TYR A 191 -17.80 -28.32 -6.25
N GLN A 192 -19.05 -28.19 -6.70
CA GLN A 192 -19.62 -29.10 -7.65
C GLN A 192 -18.83 -28.87 -8.94
N ARG A 193 -17.75 -29.64 -9.04
CA ARG A 193 -17.11 -30.03 -10.28
C ARG A 193 -18.22 -30.45 -11.25
N GLY A 194 -18.58 -29.52 -12.12
CA GLY A 194 -19.54 -29.73 -13.19
C GLY A 194 -18.93 -30.64 -14.24
N ASP A 195 -18.86 -31.93 -13.93
CA ASP A 195 -18.58 -32.95 -14.93
C ASP A 195 -19.88 -33.31 -15.66
N ASN A 196 -19.91 -32.91 -16.94
CA ASN A 196 -20.59 -33.56 -18.07
C ASN A 196 -22.12 -33.75 -18.02
N ASN A 197 -22.87 -32.95 -18.79
CA ASN A 197 -23.40 -33.42 -20.08
C ASN A 197 -24.42 -32.47 -20.74
N SER A 198 -24.33 -32.47 -22.07
CA SER A 198 -25.34 -32.08 -23.07
C SER A 198 -25.44 -30.62 -23.50
N LEU A 199 -24.60 -30.29 -24.49
CA LEU A 199 -24.94 -29.35 -25.55
C LEU A 199 -26.21 -29.86 -26.27
N ARG A 200 -27.40 -29.37 -25.88
CA ARG A 200 -28.63 -29.63 -26.64
C ARG A 200 -28.77 -28.62 -27.78
N PHE A 201 -28.62 -29.16 -28.98
CA PHE A 201 -28.88 -28.54 -30.27
C PHE A 201 -30.23 -27.80 -30.32
N ARG A 202 -30.16 -26.57 -30.83
CA ARG A 202 -31.28 -25.67 -31.11
C ARG A 202 -32.03 -26.19 -32.37
N ARG A 203 -33.20 -26.79 -32.20
CA ARG A 203 -34.04 -27.25 -33.32
C ARG A 203 -34.87 -26.07 -33.86
N MET A 204 -34.56 -25.60 -35.05
CA MET A 204 -35.36 -24.62 -35.79
C MET A 204 -36.71 -25.23 -36.20
N LYS A 205 -37.78 -24.52 -35.86
CA LYS A 205 -39.17 -24.78 -36.25
C LYS A 205 -39.32 -24.38 -37.73
N ARG A 206 -39.65 -25.32 -38.62
CA ARG A 206 -40.09 -25.02 -39.99
C ARG A 206 -41.53 -25.53 -40.12
N GLY A 207 -42.44 -24.61 -40.41
CA GLY A 207 -43.82 -24.94 -40.75
C GLY A 207 -43.90 -25.52 -42.16
N SER A 208 -44.86 -26.42 -42.37
CA SER A 208 -46.12 -26.10 -43.05
C SER A 208 -47.13 -27.20 -42.78
#